data_AF-A0A1L7BCV9-F1
#
_entry.id   AF-A0A1L7BCV9-F1
#
_cell.length_a   1.000
_cell.length_b   1.000
_cell.length_c   1.000
_cell.angle_alpha   90.00
_cell.angle_beta   90.00
_cell.angle_gamma   90.00
#
_symmetry.space_group_name_H-M   'P 1'
#
loop_
_entity.id
_entity.type
_entity.pdbx_description
1 polymer ?
#
loop_
_entity_poly.entity_id
_entity_poly.type
_entity_poly.pdbx_seq_one_letter_code
_entity_poly.pdbx_strand_id
1 'polypeptide(L)'
;MPFHYTIEMFLSDIKANTIMKNKEIEELARKNQTEIRYKDGKLILTCAENHDIDEELVKKILGSVSGTVNAKAYLIDGKSKVEIFNGKLDPKNPFGMSDEEFEERTIDSLEEEDDGIPIDEDLEDFLNYDEEE
;
A
#
# COMPACT_ATOMS: atom_id res chain seq x y z
N MET A 1 10.66 2.78 9.96
CA MET A 1 10.55 1.49 9.26
C MET A 1 10.48 1.83 7.78
N PRO A 2 11.14 1.07 6.89
CA PRO A 2 11.03 1.34 5.48
C PRO A 2 9.66 0.87 4.98
N PHE A 3 8.89 1.82 4.45
CA PHE A 3 7.65 1.56 3.73
C PHE A 3 7.89 1.71 2.23
N HIS A 4 7.18 0.95 1.41
CA HIS A 4 7.13 1.19 -0.03
C HIS A 4 5.71 1.04 -0.56
N TYR A 5 5.38 1.83 -1.57
CA TYR A 5 4.09 1.76 -2.25
C TYR A 5 4.17 0.86 -3.47
N THR A 6 3.13 0.04 -3.65
CA THR A 6 2.96 -0.80 -4.83
C THR A 6 1.60 -0.54 -5.46
N ILE A 7 1.56 -0.31 -6.77
CA ILE A 7 0.31 -0.17 -7.54
C ILE A 7 0.21 -1.30 -8.55
N GLU A 8 -0.89 -2.05 -8.50
CA GLU A 8 -1.27 -3.02 -9.53
C GLU A 8 -2.34 -2.41 -10.43
N MET A 9 -2.03 -2.15 -11.70
CA MET A 9 -2.99 -1.72 -12.71
C MET A 9 -3.39 -2.91 -13.58
N PHE A 10 -4.69 -3.15 -13.72
CA PHE A 10 -5.23 -4.23 -14.54
C PHE A 10 -5.38 -3.76 -15.98
N LEU A 11 -4.58 -4.34 -16.87
CA LEU A 11 -4.57 -3.97 -18.28
C LEU A 11 -4.12 -5.11 -19.19
N SER A 12 -4.66 -5.11 -20.41
CA SER A 12 -4.36 -6.10 -21.45
C SER A 12 -2.89 -6.08 -21.86
N ASP A 13 -2.36 -7.22 -22.32
CA ASP A 13 -0.97 -7.37 -22.76
C ASP A 13 -0.54 -6.34 -23.81
N ILE A 14 -1.45 -6.01 -24.73
CA ILE A 14 -1.22 -5.01 -25.79
C ILE A 14 -0.92 -3.65 -25.17
N LYS A 15 -1.73 -3.25 -24.18
CA LYS A 15 -1.60 -1.98 -23.46
C LYS A 15 -0.33 -1.96 -22.61
N ALA A 16 -0.02 -3.06 -21.93
CA ALA A 16 1.19 -3.21 -21.13
C ALA A 16 2.45 -3.08 -21.98
N ASN A 17 2.47 -3.73 -23.14
CA ASN A 17 3.59 -3.68 -24.06
C ASN A 17 3.82 -2.26 -24.60
N THR A 18 2.76 -1.49 -24.84
CA THR A 18 2.88 -0.07 -25.22
C THR A 18 3.54 0.75 -24.12
N ILE A 19 3.13 0.55 -22.86
CA ILE A 19 3.70 1.25 -21.70
C ILE A 19 5.17 0.86 -21.52
N MET A 20 5.49 -0.43 -21.56
CA MET A 20 6.85 -0.96 -21.39
C MET A 20 7.82 -0.53 -22.51
N LYS A 21 7.30 -0.17 -23.70
CA LYS A 21 8.09 0.35 -24.82
C LYS A 21 8.19 1.87 -24.84
N ASN A 22 7.49 2.56 -23.94
CA ASN A 22 7.48 4.02 -23.88
C ASN A 22 8.70 4.53 -23.09
N LYS A 23 9.65 5.13 -23.80
CA LYS A 23 10.90 5.65 -23.21
C LYS A 23 10.65 6.72 -22.14
N GLU A 24 9.64 7.58 -22.31
CA GLU A 24 9.36 8.63 -21.33
C GLU A 24 8.89 8.02 -19.99
N ILE A 25 8.09 6.95 -20.05
CA ILE A 25 7.62 6.24 -18.85
C ILE A 25 8.80 5.53 -18.17
N GLU A 26 9.68 4.90 -18.95
CA GLU A 26 10.89 4.26 -18.42
C GLU A 26 11.82 5.28 -17.73
N GLU A 27 12.03 6.46 -18.34
CA GLU A 27 12.86 7.51 -17.76
C GLU A 27 12.26 8.09 -16.47
N LEU A 28 10.94 8.34 -16.45
CA LEU A 28 10.23 8.79 -15.25
C LEU A 28 10.30 7.74 -14.13
N ALA A 29 10.07 6.47 -14.46
CA ALA A 29 10.17 5.37 -13.51
C ALA A 29 11.57 5.28 -12.89
N ARG A 30 12.63 5.36 -13.71
CA ARG A 30 14.01 5.39 -13.20
C ARG A 30 14.31 6.60 -12.33
N LYS A 31 13.85 7.78 -12.74
CA LYS A 31 14.05 9.04 -11.99
C LYS A 31 13.39 8.96 -10.61
N ASN A 32 12.21 8.36 -10.54
CA ASN A 32 11.43 8.23 -9.31
C ASN A 32 11.74 6.94 -8.54
N GLN A 33 12.75 6.17 -8.98
CA GLN A 33 13.14 4.89 -8.40
C GLN A 33 11.97 3.89 -8.29
N THR A 34 11.08 3.94 -9.27
CA THR A 34 9.92 3.04 -9.39
C THR A 34 10.25 1.93 -10.37
N GLU A 35 10.08 0.68 -9.93
CA GLU A 35 10.19 -0.49 -10.77
C GLU A 35 8.84 -0.81 -11.43
N ILE A 36 8.85 -1.02 -12.75
CA ILE A 36 7.65 -1.40 -13.52
C ILE A 36 7.81 -2.85 -13.98
N ARG A 37 6.86 -3.70 -13.60
CA ARG A 37 6.79 -5.11 -14.02
C ARG A 37 5.42 -5.42 -14.61
N TYR A 38 5.36 -6.33 -15.56
CA TYR A 38 4.09 -6.85 -16.07
C TYR A 38 3.99 -8.34 -15.76
N LYS A 39 2.92 -8.75 -15.07
CA LYS A 39 2.69 -10.15 -14.71
C LYS A 39 1.19 -10.43 -14.57
N ASP A 40 0.74 -11.58 -15.05
CA ASP A 40 -0.63 -12.08 -14.86
C ASP A 40 -1.74 -11.07 -15.24
N GLY A 41 -1.57 -10.33 -16.35
CA GLY A 41 -2.56 -9.35 -16.78
C GLY A 41 -2.52 -8.02 -16.02
N LYS A 42 -1.49 -7.78 -15.23
CA LYS A 42 -1.34 -6.59 -14.39
C LYS A 42 0.02 -5.92 -14.56
N LEU A 43 0.02 -4.60 -14.66
CA LEU A 43 1.22 -3.78 -14.54
C LEU A 43 1.41 -3.42 -13.07
N ILE A 44 2.52 -3.85 -12.51
CA ILE A 44 2.91 -3.66 -11.12
C ILE A 44 3.97 -2.57 -11.08
N LEU A 45 3.69 -1.47 -10.39
CA LEU A 45 4.64 -0.41 -10.09
C LEU A 45 5.05 -0.50 -8.64
N THR A 46 6.33 -0.68 -8.37
CA THR A 46 6.89 -0.77 -7.01
C THR A 46 7.81 0.41 -6.80
N CYS A 47 7.43 1.36 -5.94
CA CYS A 47 8.26 2.50 -5.59
C CYS A 47 9.39 2.06 -4.64
N ALA A 48 10.48 2.83 -4.62
CA ALA A 48 11.55 2.63 -3.65
C ALA A 48 11.08 2.89 -2.20
N GLU A 49 11.88 2.45 -1.24
CA GLU A 49 11.59 2.65 0.18
C GLU A 49 11.54 4.15 0.52
N ASN A 50 10.48 4.57 1.20
CA ASN A 50 10.18 5.95 1.58
C ASN A 50 9.94 6.90 0.39
N HIS A 51 9.62 6.37 -0.80
CA HIS A 51 9.23 7.16 -1.96
C HIS A 51 7.72 7.08 -2.20
N ASP A 52 7.09 8.23 -2.42
CA ASP A 52 5.69 8.32 -2.79
C ASP A 52 5.43 7.91 -4.25
N ILE A 53 4.18 7.55 -4.51
CA ILE A 53 3.69 7.31 -5.86
C ILE A 53 3.72 8.63 -6.64
N ASP A 54 4.48 8.65 -7.73
CA ASP A 54 4.53 9.81 -8.61
C ASP A 54 3.26 9.90 -9.48
N GLU A 55 2.50 10.98 -9.27
CA GLU A 55 1.26 11.24 -10.01
C GLU A 55 1.51 11.45 -11.51
N GLU A 56 2.65 12.06 -11.89
CA GLU A 56 2.98 12.34 -13.29
C GLU A 56 3.23 11.04 -14.07
N LEU A 57 3.94 10.09 -13.46
CA LEU A 57 4.14 8.74 -13.97
C LEU A 57 2.81 8.03 -14.19
N VAL A 58 1.91 8.06 -13.20
CA VAL A 58 0.57 7.45 -13.31
C VAL A 58 -0.23 8.11 -14.43
N LYS A 59 -0.27 9.45 -14.50
CA LYS A 59 -0.96 10.17 -15.58
C LYS A 59 -0.40 9.81 -16.95
N LYS A 60 0.92 9.68 -17.09
CA LYS A 60 1.57 9.30 -18.36
C LYS A 60 1.18 7.89 -18.78
N ILE A 61 1.16 6.96 -17.83
CA ILE A 61 0.72 5.57 -18.06
C ILE A 61 -0.73 5.55 -18.53
N LEU A 62 -1.64 6.21 -17.80
CA LEU A 62 -3.06 6.30 -18.15
C LEU A 62 -3.30 6.99 -19.49
N GLY A 63 -2.53 8.04 -19.80
CA GLY A 63 -2.54 8.70 -21.09
C GLY A 63 -2.14 7.75 -22.22
N SER A 64 -1.13 6.90 -22.00
CA SER A 64 -0.68 5.91 -22.98
C SER A 64 -1.71 4.81 -23.26
N VAL A 65 -2.58 4.50 -22.30
CA VAL A 65 -3.69 3.52 -22.50
C VAL A 65 -5.00 4.15 -22.93
N SER A 66 -5.06 5.49 -23.02
CA SER A 66 -6.19 6.26 -23.53
C SER A 66 -7.53 5.84 -22.92
N GLY A 67 -7.55 5.64 -21.60
CA GLY A 67 -8.76 5.24 -20.90
C GLY A 67 -8.53 4.97 -19.43
N THR A 68 -9.61 4.61 -18.75
CA THR A 68 -9.60 4.17 -17.35
C THR A 68 -9.01 2.78 -17.22
N VAL A 69 -8.32 2.55 -16.10
CA VAL A 69 -7.84 1.22 -15.72
C VAL A 69 -8.25 0.95 -14.29
N ASN A 70 -8.64 -0.29 -14.01
CA ASN A 70 -8.80 -0.70 -12.62
C ASN A 70 -7.40 -0.78 -12.01
N ALA A 71 -7.24 -0.29 -10.79
CA ALA A 71 -5.99 -0.43 -10.06
C ALA A 71 -6.21 -0.67 -8.58
N LYS A 72 -5.20 -1.25 -7.97
CA LYS A 72 -5.09 -1.44 -6.53
C LYS A 72 -3.77 -0.89 -6.05
N ALA A 73 -3.76 -0.13 -4.96
CA ALA A 73 -2.53 0.33 -4.35
C ALA A 73 -2.38 -0.26 -2.95
N TYR A 74 -1.13 -0.57 -2.63
CA TYR A 74 -0.73 -1.21 -1.40
C TYR A 74 0.40 -0.40 -0.76
N LEU A 75 0.33 -0.23 0.56
CA LEU A 75 1.45 0.22 1.38
C LEU A 75 2.05 -1.01 2.07
N ILE A 76 3.34 -1.23 1.87
CA ILE A 76 4.07 -2.35 2.46
C ILE A 76 5.11 -1.78 3.42
N ASP A 77 4.89 -1.95 4.72
CA ASP A 77 5.81 -1.53 5.78
C ASP A 77 6.36 -2.76 6.50
N GLY A 78 7.39 -3.39 5.90
CA GLY A 78 8.23 -4.49 6.44
C GLY A 78 7.57 -5.81 6.89
N LYS A 79 6.45 -5.73 7.60
CA LYS A 79 5.67 -6.82 8.18
C LYS A 79 4.22 -6.83 7.70
N SER A 80 3.70 -5.70 7.23
CA SER A 80 2.28 -5.54 6.88
C SER A 80 2.11 -5.03 5.46
N LYS A 81 1.15 -5.62 4.73
CA LYS A 81 0.67 -5.15 3.42
C LYS A 81 -0.74 -4.62 3.61
N VAL A 82 -0.92 -3.31 3.47
CA VAL A 82 -2.21 -2.63 3.62
C VAL A 82 -2.71 -2.19 2.24
N GLU A 83 -3.93 -2.57 1.86
CA GLU A 83 -4.57 -2.03 0.65
C GLU A 83 -5.09 -0.63 0.96
N ILE A 84 -4.56 0.39 0.27
CA ILE A 84 -4.91 1.81 0.47
C ILE A 84 -5.79 2.37 -0.65
N PHE A 85 -5.90 1.63 -1.76
CA PHE A 85 -6.71 2.03 -2.89
C PHE A 85 -7.18 0.78 -3.65
N ASN A 86 -8.44 0.78 -4.05
CA ASN A 86 -8.99 -0.20 -4.96
C ASN A 86 -10.10 0.50 -5.73
N GLY A 87 -9.89 0.72 -7.04
CA GLY A 87 -10.82 1.52 -7.82
C GLY A 87 -10.36 1.70 -9.25
N LYS A 88 -10.90 2.72 -9.92
CA LYS A 88 -10.53 3.07 -11.29
C LYS A 88 -9.63 4.30 -11.28
N LEU A 89 -8.46 4.18 -11.89
CA LEU A 89 -7.58 5.31 -12.15
C LEU A 89 -8.00 5.97 -13.47
N ASP A 90 -8.27 7.27 -13.42
CA ASP A 90 -8.68 8.08 -14.56
C ASP A 90 -7.55 9.04 -14.97
N PRO A 91 -7.19 9.19 -16.26
CA PRO A 91 -6.12 10.11 -16.66
C PRO A 91 -6.40 11.58 -16.30
N LYS A 92 -7.69 11.97 -16.14
CA LYS A 92 -8.08 13.31 -15.70
C LYS A 92 -8.05 13.48 -14.18
N ASN A 93 -8.31 12.41 -13.44
CA ASN A 93 -8.32 12.36 -11.99
C ASN A 93 -7.77 11.00 -11.55
N PRO A 94 -6.43 10.84 -11.46
CA PRO A 94 -5.82 9.54 -11.22
C PRO A 94 -6.33 8.87 -9.96
N PHE A 95 -6.77 9.63 -8.96
CA PHE A 95 -7.31 9.12 -7.69
C PHE A 95 -8.78 9.48 -7.42
N GLY A 96 -9.52 10.01 -8.41
CA GLY A 96 -10.78 10.73 -8.15
C GLY A 96 -12.09 9.94 -8.27
N MET A 97 -12.06 8.64 -8.54
CA MET A 97 -13.25 7.78 -8.49
C MET A 97 -12.94 6.52 -7.68
N SER A 98 -12.85 6.70 -6.36
CA SER A 98 -13.08 5.60 -5.42
C SER A 98 -14.59 5.33 -5.43
N ASP A 99 -15.02 4.39 -6.28
CA ASP A 99 -16.32 3.74 -6.09
C ASP A 99 -16.23 2.93 -4.79
N GLU A 100 -17.25 3.11 -3.95
CA GLU A 100 -17.61 2.28 -2.79
C GLU A 100 -16.71 2.37 -1.54
N GLU A 101 -17.35 2.88 -0.47
CA GLU A 101 -17.21 2.46 0.93
C GLU A 101 -15.95 1.63 1.21
N PHE A 102 -14.91 2.31 1.70
CA PHE A 102 -14.02 1.65 2.64
C PHE A 102 -14.92 1.17 3.78
N GLU A 103 -15.29 -0.12 3.77
CA GLU A 103 -15.42 -0.84 5.03
C GLU A 103 -14.16 -0.46 5.81
N GLU A 104 -14.33 0.29 6.90
CA GLU A 104 -13.47 0.25 8.07
C GLU A 104 -13.34 -1.22 8.47
N ARG A 105 -12.56 -2.01 7.73
CA ARG A 105 -12.07 -3.29 8.21
C ARG A 105 -10.96 -2.96 9.18
N THR A 106 -11.43 -2.65 10.40
CA THR A 106 -10.91 -3.22 11.63
C THR A 106 -9.38 -3.25 11.67
N ILE A 107 -8.82 -2.16 12.19
CA ILE A 107 -7.62 -2.24 13.02
C ILE A 107 -8.04 -3.04 14.26
N ASP A 108 -8.13 -4.36 14.12
CA ASP A 108 -8.45 -5.30 15.21
C ASP A 108 -7.55 -6.53 15.04
N SER A 109 -6.25 -6.27 14.93
CA SER A 109 -5.21 -7.29 15.03
C SER A 109 -3.98 -6.73 15.73
N LEU A 110 -4.22 -5.89 16.74
CA LEU A 110 -3.24 -5.50 17.75
C LEU A 110 -3.71 -5.88 19.17
N GLU A 111 -4.67 -6.81 19.27
CA GLU A 111 -5.07 -7.48 20.51
C GLU A 111 -5.09 -9.01 20.31
N GLU A 112 -3.92 -9.59 20.12
CA GLU A 112 -3.58 -11.00 20.43
C GLU A 112 -2.09 -10.91 20.85
N GLU A 113 -1.65 -11.21 22.06
CA GLU A 113 -2.20 -11.99 23.16
C GLU A 113 -1.83 -11.26 24.47
N ASP A 114 -2.77 -11.30 25.40
CA ASP A 114 -2.53 -11.34 26.84
C ASP A 114 -1.50 -12.45 27.11
N ASP A 115 -0.21 -12.10 27.10
CA ASP A 115 0.80 -12.91 27.79
C ASP A 115 0.53 -12.67 29.27
N GLY A 116 -0.44 -13.44 29.78
CA GLY A 116 -0.81 -13.49 31.17
C GLY A 116 0.47 -13.67 31.98
N ILE A 117 0.93 -12.58 32.58
CA ILE A 117 1.90 -12.62 33.65
C ILE A 117 1.21 -13.46 34.72
N PRO A 118 1.68 -14.67 35.06
CA PRO A 118 1.21 -15.29 36.29
C PRO A 118 1.69 -14.37 37.40
N ILE A 119 0.77 -13.58 37.95
CA ILE A 119 0.98 -12.94 39.23
C ILE A 119 1.07 -14.12 40.20
N ASP A 120 2.28 -14.54 40.53
CA ASP A 120 2.52 -15.43 41.65
C ASP A 120 1.75 -14.86 42.86
N GLU A 121 0.93 -15.70 43.48
CA GLU A 121 0.09 -15.42 44.67
C GLU A 121 0.90 -14.93 45.90
N ASP A 122 2.20 -14.68 45.77
CA ASP A 122 3.08 -14.13 46.82
C ASP A 122 3.15 -12.59 46.86
N LEU A 123 2.50 -11.88 45.92
CA LEU A 123 2.49 -10.40 45.88
C LEU A 123 1.32 -9.74 46.64
N GLU A 124 0.35 -10.51 47.13
CA GLU A 124 -0.74 -9.97 47.97
C GLU A 124 -0.27 -9.53 49.38
N ASP A 125 0.87 -10.05 49.85
CA ASP A 125 1.43 -9.70 51.17
C ASP A 125 2.15 -8.33 51.16
N PHE A 126 2.52 -7.81 49.98
CA PHE A 126 3.25 -6.53 49.86
C PHE A 126 2.34 -5.29 49.90
N LEU A 127 1.02 -5.45 49.76
CA LEU A 127 0.04 -4.36 49.78
C LEU A 127 -0.60 -4.13 51.16
N ASN A 128 -0.28 -4.97 52.15
CA ASN A 128 -0.75 -4.84 53.54
C ASN A 128 0.30 -4.17 54.47
N TYR A 129 1.13 -3.27 53.95
CA TYR A 129 1.91 -2.38 54.80
C TYR A 129 1.06 -1.12 55.10
N ASP A 130 0.26 -1.24 56.16
CA ASP A 130 -0.51 -0.16 56.76
C ASP A 130 0.47 0.92 57.29
N GLU A 131 0.18 2.17 56.95
CA GLU A 131 0.91 3.37 57.35
C GLU A 131 0.50 3.76 58.79
N GLU A 132 1.24 3.30 59.80
CA GLU A 132 1.22 3.85 61.15
C GLU A 132 2.64 4.26 61.61
N GLU A 133 3.01 5.53 61.41
CA GLU A 133 3.54 6.47 62.45
C GLU A 133 3.62 7.93 61.94
#